data_AF-A0A7C4MSC8-F1
#
_entry.id   AF-A0A7C4MSC8-F1
#
_cell.length_a   1.000
_cell.length_b   1.000
_cell.length_c   1.000
_cell.angle_alpha   90.00
_cell.angle_beta   90.00
_cell.angle_gamma   90.00
#
_symmetry.space_group_name_H-M   'P 1'
#
loop_
_entity.id
_entity.type
_entity.pdbx_description
1 polymer ?
#
loop_
_entity_poly.entity_id
_entity_poly.type
_entity_poly.pdbx_seq_one_letter_code
_entity_poly.pdbx_strand_id
1 'polypeptide(L)' 'MKKSRHKEMTILEASDYFDEHDIFEFEDVREVTDIKFKLQKKKYVGLDMALFKKIKSKAKKLHKSEDLLIKEWLMEKVG' A
#
# COMPACT_ATOMS: atom_id res chain seq x y z
N MET A 1 -35.87 22.82 11.66
CA MET A 1 -34.87 22.00 10.94
C MET A 1 -34.79 20.64 11.60
N LYS A 2 -35.38 19.59 11.02
CA LYS A 2 -35.31 18.23 11.57
C LYS A 2 -34.01 17.58 11.08
N LYS A 3 -33.05 17.35 11.98
CA LYS A 3 -31.85 16.56 11.67
C LYS A 3 -32.30 15.10 11.50
N SER A 4 -32.23 14.57 10.27
CA SER A 4 -32.47 13.15 10.01
C SER A 4 -31.38 12.36 10.72
N ARG A 5 -31.77 11.40 11.57
CA ARG A 5 -30.84 10.44 12.16
C ARG A 5 -30.40 9.52 11.03
N HIS A 6 -29.20 9.70 10.50
CA HIS A 6 -28.61 8.73 9.58
C HIS A 6 -28.37 7.46 10.39
N LYS A 7 -29.05 6.38 10.00
CA LYS A 7 -28.82 5.05 10.58
C LYS A 7 -27.39 4.68 10.22
N GLU A 8 -26.56 4.45 11.23
CA GLU A 8 -25.19 3.97 11.00
C GLU A 8 -25.28 2.58 10.40
N MET A 9 -24.72 2.42 9.20
CA MET A 9 -24.66 1.14 8.50
C MET A 9 -23.39 0.41 8.94
N THR A 10 -23.51 -0.88 9.19
CA THR A 10 -22.34 -1.72 9.47
C THR A 10 -21.54 -1.97 8.19
N ILE A 11 -20.27 -2.34 8.33
CA ILE A 11 -19.40 -2.63 7.18
C ILE A 11 -19.97 -3.77 6.32
N LEU A 12 -20.60 -4.76 6.95
CA LEU A 12 -21.22 -5.90 6.26
C LEU A 12 -22.42 -5.46 5.43
N GLU A 13 -23.35 -4.69 6.02
CA GLU A 13 -24.50 -4.14 5.30
C GLU A 13 -24.08 -3.25 4.13
N ALA A 14 -22.99 -2.50 4.28
CA ALA A 14 -22.43 -1.70 3.19
C ALA A 14 -21.81 -2.58 2.08
N SER A 15 -21.13 -3.67 2.47
CA SER A 15 -20.57 -4.64 1.51
C SER A 15 -21.67 -5.30 0.68
N ASP A 16 -22.70 -5.84 1.34
CA ASP A 16 -23.82 -6.51 0.68
C ASP A 16 -24.55 -5.56 -0.29
N TYR A 17 -24.68 -4.28 0.09
CA TYR A 17 -25.30 -3.26 -0.76
C TYR A 17 -24.54 -3.04 -2.09
N PHE A 18 -23.21 -2.95 -2.04
CA PHE A 18 -22.37 -2.73 -3.21
C PHE A 18 -22.11 -4.00 -4.04
N ASP A 19 -22.37 -5.18 -3.48
CA ASP A 19 -22.39 -6.43 -4.26
C ASP A 19 -23.63 -6.50 -5.17
N GLU A 20 -24.74 -5.89 -4.76
CA GLU A 20 -26.01 -5.90 -5.52
C GLU A 20 -26.22 -4.66 -6.41
N HIS A 21 -25.59 -3.52 -6.10
CA HIS A 21 -25.79 -2.25 -6.81
C HIS A 21 -24.47 -1.71 -7.38
N ASP A 22 -24.48 -1.35 -8.66
CA ASP A 22 -23.36 -0.62 -9.24
C ASP A 22 -23.38 0.86 -8.79
N ILE A 23 -22.24 1.37 -8.37
CA ILE A 23 -22.04 2.78 -7.98
C ILE A 23 -22.39 3.75 -9.12
N PHE A 24 -22.40 3.29 -10.36
CA PHE A 24 -22.77 4.09 -11.54
C PHE A 24 -24.28 4.13 -11.81
N GLU A 25 -25.11 3.40 -11.06
CA GLU A 25 -26.57 3.45 -11.17
C GLU A 25 -27.18 4.75 -10.59
N PHE A 26 -26.40 5.50 -9.80
CA PHE A 26 -26.85 6.72 -9.16
C PHE A 26 -26.48 7.94 -10.00
N GLU A 27 -27.49 8.71 -10.45
CA GLU A 27 -27.33 9.90 -11.30
C GLU A 27 -26.42 11.00 -10.68
N ASP A 28 -26.24 10.99 -9.36
CA ASP A 28 -25.43 11.96 -8.61
C ASP A 28 -23.94 11.56 -8.48
N VAL A 29 -23.54 10.38 -8.96
CA VAL A 29 -22.15 9.92 -8.90
C VAL A 29 -21.40 10.39 -10.14
N ARG A 30 -20.44 11.30 -9.94
CA ARG A 30 -19.52 11.75 -10.98
C ARG A 30 -18.18 11.06 -10.83
N GLU A 31 -17.70 10.41 -11.89
CA GLU A 31 -16.35 9.88 -11.95
C GLU A 31 -15.34 11.03 -11.81
N VAL A 32 -14.60 11.07 -10.69
CA VAL A 32 -13.57 12.09 -10.45
C VAL A 32 -12.25 11.60 -11.02
N THR A 33 -11.95 11.99 -12.26
CA THR A 33 -10.69 11.66 -12.95
C THR A 33 -9.51 12.58 -12.55
N ASP A 34 -9.76 13.61 -11.76
CA ASP A 34 -8.75 14.60 -11.34
C ASP A 34 -7.81 14.10 -10.22
N ILE A 35 -8.08 12.92 -9.64
CA ILE A 35 -7.21 12.35 -8.60
C ILE A 35 -6.00 11.68 -9.25
N LYS A 36 -4.98 12.48 -9.52
CA LYS A 36 -3.66 11.99 -9.95
C LYS A 36 -2.88 11.48 -8.75
N PHE A 37 -3.01 10.19 -8.44
CA PHE A 37 -2.12 9.53 -7.47
C PHE A 37 -0.68 9.53 -8.01
N LYS A 38 0.16 10.46 -7.56
CA LYS A 38 1.61 10.30 -7.65
C LYS A 38 2.05 9.27 -6.62
N LEU A 39 1.80 7.99 -6.89
CA LEU A 39 2.46 6.89 -6.19
C LEU A 39 3.94 6.94 -6.56
N GLN A 40 4.70 7.78 -5.86
CA GLN A 40 6.14 7.67 -5.87
C GLN A 40 6.47 6.34 -5.24
N LYS A 41 6.95 5.41 -6.07
CA LYS A 41 7.48 4.12 -5.64
C LYS A 41 8.60 4.41 -4.64
N LYS A 42 8.26 4.51 -3.35
CA LYS A 42 9.28 4.55 -2.29
C LYS A 42 9.92 3.17 -2.31
N LYS A 43 11.11 3.07 -2.90
CA LYS A 43 12.04 1.99 -2.58
C LYS A 43 12.21 2.06 -1.06
N TYR A 44 11.64 1.08 -0.35
CA TYR A 44 11.66 0.81 1.10
C TYR A 44 10.26 0.68 1.70
N VAL A 45 9.69 -0.51 1.52
CA VAL A 45 8.91 -1.15 2.59
C VAL A 45 9.81 -1.17 3.82
N GLY A 46 9.32 -0.71 4.96
CA GLY A 46 10.10 -0.54 6.19
C GLY A 46 10.69 -1.85 6.70
N LEU A 47 11.79 -2.30 6.08
CA LEU A 47 12.77 -3.16 6.71
C LEU A 47 13.24 -2.41 7.94
N ASP A 48 13.13 -3.08 9.09
CA ASP A 48 13.73 -2.66 10.36
C ASP A 48 14.95 -1.77 10.11
N MET A 49 14.86 -0.51 10.56
CA MET A 49 15.89 0.49 10.33
C MET A 49 17.24 0.06 10.91
N ALA A 50 17.24 -0.77 11.97
CA ALA A 50 18.46 -1.35 12.52
C ALA A 50 19.07 -2.39 11.55
N LEU A 51 18.24 -3.25 10.97
CA LEU A 51 18.67 -4.20 9.93
C LEU A 51 19.20 -3.47 8.69
N PHE A 52 18.49 -2.44 8.21
CA PHE A 52 18.94 -1.64 7.07
C PHE A 52 20.30 -0.99 7.31
N LYS A 53 20.53 -0.41 8.51
CA LYS A 53 21.84 0.14 8.89
C LYS A 53 22.95 -0.91 8.85
N LYS A 54 22.68 -2.14 9.33
CA LYS A 54 23.65 -3.25 9.29
C LYS A 54 23.97 -3.66 7.85
N ILE A 55 22.96 -3.80 6.99
CA ILE A 55 23.13 -4.14 5.57
C ILE A 55 23.95 -3.06 4.87
N LYS A 56 23.59 -1.79 5.04
CA LYS A 56 24.32 -0.65 4.45
C LYS A 56 25.77 -0.61 4.89
N SER A 57 26.05 -0.83 6.18
CA SER A 57 27.43 -0.88 6.67
C SER A 57 28.23 -2.03 6.07
N LYS A 58 27.63 -3.21 5.89
CA LYS A 58 28.29 -4.36 5.25
C LYS A 58 28.52 -4.13 3.76
N ALA A 59 27.53 -3.61 3.05
CA ALA A 59 27.63 -3.28 1.63
C ALA A 59 28.78 -2.31 1.36
N LYS A 60 28.91 -1.25 2.19
CA LYS A 60 30.02 -0.29 2.12
C LYS A 60 31.39 -0.95 2.34
N LYS A 61 31.52 -1.86 3.32
CA LYS A 61 32.78 -2.58 3.59
C LYS A 61 33.17 -3.52 2.45
N LEU A 62 32.19 -4.09 1.76
CA LEU A 62 32.39 -5.04 0.66
C LEU A 62 32.46 -4.35 -0.72
N HIS A 63 32.35 -3.02 -0.78
CA HIS A 63 32.30 -2.26 -2.03
C HIS A 63 31.21 -2.76 -3.00
N LYS A 64 30.08 -3.23 -2.45
CA LYS A 64 28.93 -3.76 -3.21
C LYS A 64 27.70 -2.88 -2.94
N SER A 65 26.73 -2.91 -3.85
CA SER A 65 25.43 -2.31 -3.59
C SER A 65 24.62 -3.14 -2.59
N GLU A 66 23.74 -2.50 -1.83
CA GLU A 66 22.87 -3.18 -0.88
C GLU A 66 21.99 -4.24 -1.58
N ASP A 67 21.46 -3.90 -2.75
CA ASP A 67 20.62 -4.80 -3.56
C ASP A 67 21.40 -6.07 -3.99
N LEU A 68 22.67 -5.92 -4.39
CA LEU A 68 23.53 -7.05 -4.78
C LEU A 68 23.87 -7.93 -3.59
N LEU A 69 24.20 -7.32 -2.44
CA LEU A 69 24.50 -8.05 -1.21
C LEU A 69 23.30 -8.88 -0.72
N ILE A 70 22.08 -8.32 -0.80
CA ILE A 70 20.85 -9.04 -0.43
C ILE A 70 20.62 -10.22 -1.38
N LYS A 71 20.82 -10.02 -2.69
CA LYS A 71 20.65 -11.08 -3.69
C LYS A 71 21.62 -12.23 -3.49
N GLU A 72 22.90 -11.95 -3.26
CA GLU A 72 23.93 -12.96 -2.97
C GLU A 72 23.56 -13.76 -1.71
N TRP A 73 23.16 -13.09 -0.64
CA TRP A 73 22.75 -13.76 0.60
C TRP A 73 21.53 -14.65 0.42
N LEU A 74 20.53 -14.22 -0.36
CA LEU A 74 19.35 -15.03 -0.66
C LEU A 74 19.71 -16.29 -1.46
N MET A 75 20.61 -16.16 -2.44
CA MET A 75 21.11 -17.29 -3.22
C MET A 75 21.84 -18.30 -2.34
N GLU A 76 22.62 -17.85 -1.35
CA GLU A 76 23.31 -18.75 -0.40
C GLU A 76 22.38 -19.47 0.59
N LYS A 77 21.19 -18.94 0.85
CA LYS A 77 20.27 -19.46 1.88
C LYS A 77 19.10 -20.25 1.34
N VAL A 78 18.69 -19.98 0.10
CA VAL A 78 17.50 -20.56 -0.53
C VAL A 78 17.87 -21.35 -1.79
N GLY A 79 19.06 -21.13 -2.36
CA GLY A 79 19.63 -21.97 -3.43
C GLY A 79 20.33 -23.19 -2.88
#